data_AF-A0A923E2M7-F1
#
_entry.id   AF-A0A923E2M7-F1
#
_cell.length_a   1.000
_cell.length_b   1.000
_cell.length_c   1.000
_cell.angle_alpha   90.00
_cell.angle_beta   90.00
_cell.angle_gamma   90.00
#
_symmetry.space_group_name_H-M   'P 1'
#
loop_
_entity.id
_entity.type
_entity.pdbx_description
1 polymer ?
#
loop_
_entity_poly.entity_id
_entity_poly.type
_entity_poly.pdbx_seq_one_letter_code
_entity_poly.pdbx_strand_id
1 'polypeptide(L)'
;MKFKVFPNRTLIISGSLHKFYNYLTSNESRNDDLYTYANFTTTLQYFTDVLKLNIKKMRVHNIEFGVNLHLKCDAADYLVQMQAYRWLTFNQVISEKKIGRTCVMDEYWAKIYFKGFQFGNNPNLLRIEKSVKTMQAVFKTHVYLTDLADKKVWEYCGNNLLKMFDDILISDVFVIDQLSKTEKRVVLECSNNAQWKDFTKQKKSLNRKAYDKIIENHGAMKIRSNLKALITEQIKEIINT
;
A
#
# COMPACT_ATOMS: atom_id res chain seq x y z
N MET A 1 -6.57 -7.79 -18.73
CA MET A 1 -7.35 -6.53 -18.83
C MET A 1 -8.77 -6.86 -19.27
N LYS A 2 -9.78 -6.07 -18.93
CA LYS A 2 -11.16 -6.24 -19.40
C LYS A 2 -11.61 -4.96 -20.11
N PHE A 3 -12.21 -5.13 -21.28
CA PHE A 3 -12.77 -4.04 -22.10
C PHE A 3 -14.28 -4.23 -22.16
N LYS A 4 -15.04 -3.18 -21.87
CA LYS A 4 -16.51 -3.15 -21.98
C LYS A 4 -16.93 -1.99 -22.86
N VAL A 5 -17.60 -2.30 -23.97
CA VAL A 5 -18.13 -1.29 -24.90
C VAL A 5 -19.64 -1.19 -24.68
N PHE A 6 -20.13 0.03 -24.52
CA PHE A 6 -21.56 0.31 -24.32
C PHE A 6 -22.19 0.84 -25.61
N PRO A 7 -23.52 0.70 -25.80
CA PRO A 7 -24.23 1.17 -27.00
C PRO A 7 -24.05 2.68 -27.27
N ASN A 8 -23.83 3.47 -26.23
CA ASN A 8 -23.55 4.91 -26.34
C ASN A 8 -22.08 5.23 -26.74
N ARG A 9 -21.34 4.23 -27.26
CA ARG A 9 -19.93 4.33 -27.65
C ARG A 9 -18.95 4.63 -26.51
N THR A 10 -19.36 4.41 -25.26
CA THR A 10 -18.44 4.47 -24.11
C THR A 10 -17.61 3.19 -24.04
N LEU A 11 -16.30 3.33 -23.89
CA LEU A 11 -15.38 2.24 -23.58
C LEU A 11 -14.94 2.35 -22.12
N ILE A 12 -15.16 1.29 -21.34
CA ILE A 12 -14.62 1.13 -20.00
C ILE A 12 -13.53 0.06 -20.03
N ILE A 13 -12.34 0.44 -19.60
CA ILE A 13 -11.21 -0.47 -19.41
C ILE A 13 -11.01 -0.66 -17.91
N SER A 14 -10.84 -1.91 -17.49
CA SER A 14 -10.60 -2.26 -16.09
C SER A 14 -9.60 -3.40 -15.96
N GLY A 15 -8.81 -3.38 -14.88
CA GLY A 15 -7.80 -4.38 -14.59
C GLY A 15 -6.48 -3.76 -14.16
N SER A 16 -5.45 -4.60 -14.08
CA SER A 16 -4.10 -4.18 -13.70
C SER A 16 -3.27 -3.87 -14.95
N LEU A 17 -2.73 -2.65 -15.03
CA LEU A 17 -1.76 -2.27 -16.06
C LEU A 17 -0.49 -3.12 -15.96
N HIS A 18 -0.04 -3.40 -14.74
CA HIS A 18 1.11 -4.27 -14.48
C HIS A 18 0.92 -5.69 -15.05
N LYS A 19 -0.19 -6.37 -14.71
CA LYS A 19 -0.48 -7.69 -15.30
C LYS A 19 -0.59 -7.66 -16.82
N PHE A 20 -1.12 -6.56 -17.35
CA PHE A 20 -1.25 -6.40 -18.79
C PHE A 20 0.11 -6.23 -19.46
N TYR A 21 0.99 -5.40 -18.91
CA TYR A 21 2.37 -5.28 -19.38
C TYR A 21 3.09 -6.63 -19.37
N ASN A 22 3.07 -7.35 -18.25
CA ASN A 22 3.73 -8.66 -18.16
C ASN A 22 3.14 -9.67 -19.15
N TYR A 23 1.83 -9.62 -19.38
CA TYR A 23 1.21 -10.46 -20.41
C TYR A 23 1.73 -10.11 -21.81
N LEU A 24 1.95 -8.84 -22.13
CA LEU A 24 2.51 -8.42 -23.41
C LEU A 24 3.98 -8.81 -23.58
N THR A 25 4.78 -8.78 -22.52
CA THR A 25 6.24 -8.97 -22.61
C THR A 25 6.71 -10.39 -22.35
N SER A 26 6.01 -11.15 -21.51
CA SER A 26 6.41 -12.51 -21.11
C SER A 26 5.28 -13.54 -21.17
N ASN A 27 4.08 -13.16 -21.65
CA ASN A 27 2.88 -14.01 -21.66
C ASN A 27 2.45 -14.49 -20.25
N GLU A 28 2.86 -13.78 -19.20
CA GLU A 28 2.52 -14.08 -17.80
C GLU A 28 1.59 -13.01 -17.20
N SER A 29 0.53 -13.44 -16.51
CA SER A 29 -0.45 -12.52 -15.87
C SER A 29 -0.15 -12.30 -14.38
N ARG A 30 1.08 -11.89 -14.09
CA ARG A 30 1.59 -11.67 -12.73
C ARG A 30 1.82 -10.20 -12.40
N ASN A 31 1.93 -9.86 -11.13
CA ASN A 31 2.13 -8.48 -10.70
C ASN A 31 2.89 -8.36 -9.37
N ASP A 32 3.69 -9.36 -9.04
CA ASP A 32 4.56 -9.48 -7.86
C ASP A 32 5.98 -8.98 -8.09
N ASP A 33 6.34 -8.76 -9.35
CA ASP A 33 7.56 -8.13 -9.84
C ASP A 33 7.49 -6.60 -9.79
N LEU A 34 8.46 -5.93 -10.41
CA LEU A 34 8.58 -4.48 -10.43
C LEU A 34 7.89 -3.91 -11.68
N TYR A 35 6.95 -2.97 -11.46
CA TYR A 35 6.32 -2.21 -12.54
C TYR A 35 6.77 -0.76 -12.48
N THR A 36 7.72 -0.41 -13.33
CA THR A 36 8.33 0.93 -13.31
C THR A 36 7.54 1.91 -14.18
N TYR A 37 7.94 3.18 -14.07
CA TYR A 37 7.47 4.25 -14.94
C TYR A 37 7.77 3.97 -16.43
N ALA A 38 8.90 3.34 -16.75
CA ALA A 38 9.22 2.91 -18.10
C ALA A 38 8.22 1.85 -18.60
N ASN A 39 7.93 0.81 -17.80
CA ASN A 39 6.93 -0.21 -18.14
C ASN A 39 5.54 0.41 -18.38
N PHE A 40 5.16 1.41 -17.58
CA PHE A 40 3.94 2.17 -17.78
C PHE A 40 3.92 2.94 -19.10
N THR A 41 5.03 3.61 -19.45
CA THR A 41 5.16 4.33 -20.72
C THR A 41 5.01 3.39 -21.91
N THR A 42 5.64 2.21 -21.87
CA THR A 42 5.47 1.15 -22.88
C THR A 42 4.01 0.69 -22.97
N THR A 43 3.32 0.59 -21.82
CA THR A 43 1.89 0.24 -21.79
C THR A 43 1.03 1.31 -22.47
N LEU A 44 1.33 2.60 -22.28
CA LEU A 44 0.63 3.70 -22.95
C LEU A 44 0.89 3.75 -24.45
N GLN A 45 2.11 3.46 -24.88
CA GLN A 45 2.46 3.32 -26.29
C GLN A 45 1.65 2.20 -26.92
N TYR A 46 1.55 1.03 -26.29
CA TYR A 46 0.72 -0.06 -26.79
C TYR A 46 -0.76 0.34 -26.95
N PHE A 47 -1.31 1.07 -25.97
CA PHE A 47 -2.69 1.58 -26.07
C PHE A 47 -2.89 2.53 -27.26
N THR A 48 -1.91 3.39 -27.53
CA THR A 48 -1.99 4.39 -28.60
C THR A 48 -1.71 3.79 -29.96
N ASP A 49 -0.65 3.00 -30.08
CA ASP A 49 -0.08 2.59 -31.37
C ASP A 49 -0.67 1.27 -31.85
N VAL A 50 -1.01 0.35 -30.93
CA VAL A 50 -1.57 -0.96 -31.30
C VAL A 50 -3.09 -0.95 -31.16
N LEU A 51 -3.61 -0.54 -30.00
CA LEU A 51 -5.06 -0.51 -29.76
C LEU A 51 -5.76 0.73 -30.36
N LYS A 52 -4.98 1.68 -30.91
CA LYS A 52 -5.48 2.92 -31.53
C LYS A 52 -6.42 3.71 -30.61
N LEU A 53 -6.19 3.67 -29.30
CA LEU A 53 -6.98 4.38 -28.31
C LEU A 53 -6.51 5.83 -28.18
N ASN A 54 -7.47 6.75 -28.06
CA ASN A 54 -7.16 8.14 -27.75
C ASN A 54 -6.98 8.34 -26.24
N ILE A 55 -5.77 8.07 -25.75
CA ILE A 55 -5.43 8.13 -24.32
C ILE A 55 -5.64 9.51 -23.67
N LYS A 56 -5.62 10.60 -24.46
CA LYS A 56 -5.91 11.98 -23.99
C LYS A 56 -7.38 12.15 -23.57
N LYS A 57 -8.28 11.32 -24.09
CA LYS A 57 -9.72 11.34 -23.75
C LYS A 57 -10.10 10.29 -22.69
N MET A 58 -9.14 9.45 -22.28
CA MET A 58 -9.39 8.37 -21.33
C MET A 58 -9.30 8.88 -19.90
N ARG A 59 -10.45 9.13 -19.30
CA ARG A 59 -10.56 9.53 -17.90
C ARG A 59 -10.27 8.35 -16.97
N VAL A 60 -9.46 8.59 -15.95
CA VAL A 60 -9.17 7.64 -14.89
C VAL A 60 -10.22 7.80 -13.78
N HIS A 61 -10.91 6.70 -13.45
CA HIS A 61 -11.95 6.71 -12.41
C HIS A 61 -11.39 6.42 -11.03
N ASN A 62 -10.52 5.42 -10.94
CA ASN A 62 -9.84 5.00 -9.72
C ASN A 62 -8.45 4.46 -10.07
N ILE A 63 -7.57 4.45 -9.06
CA ILE A 63 -6.26 3.81 -9.14
C ILE A 63 -5.97 3.06 -7.86
N GLU A 64 -5.20 1.99 -8.00
CA GLU A 64 -4.50 1.34 -6.91
C GLU A 64 -3.01 1.47 -7.18
N PHE A 65 -2.27 1.95 -6.19
CA PHE A 65 -0.82 2.04 -6.25
C PHE A 65 -0.23 1.50 -4.96
N GLY A 66 0.94 0.90 -5.06
CA GLY A 66 1.60 0.27 -3.94
C GLY A 66 2.98 -0.24 -4.31
N VAL A 67 3.66 -0.78 -3.32
CA VAL A 67 5.01 -1.32 -3.43
C VAL A 67 5.05 -2.77 -3.02
N ASN A 68 5.92 -3.53 -3.68
CA ASN A 68 6.33 -4.87 -3.30
C ASN A 68 7.61 -4.77 -2.49
N LEU A 69 7.61 -5.25 -1.25
CA LEU A 69 8.76 -5.22 -0.35
C LEU A 69 9.28 -6.64 -0.17
N HIS A 70 10.55 -6.84 -0.47
CA HIS A 70 11.29 -8.05 -0.15
C HIS A 70 11.89 -7.90 1.25
N LEU A 71 11.37 -8.68 2.19
CA LEU A 71 11.71 -8.61 3.61
C LEU A 71 12.83 -9.59 3.96
N LYS A 72 13.48 -9.36 5.11
CA LYS A 72 14.49 -10.30 5.64
C LYS A 72 13.87 -11.50 6.36
N CYS A 73 12.62 -11.36 6.80
CA CYS A 73 11.85 -12.38 7.53
C CYS A 73 10.47 -12.55 6.88
N ASP A 74 9.67 -13.48 7.37
CA ASP A 74 8.35 -13.77 6.81
C ASP A 74 7.44 -12.54 6.90
N ALA A 75 6.73 -12.24 5.82
CA ALA A 75 5.74 -11.16 5.76
C ALA A 75 4.65 -11.33 6.84
N ALA A 76 4.34 -12.57 7.23
CA ALA A 76 3.42 -12.86 8.32
C ALA A 76 3.88 -12.25 9.66
N ASP A 77 5.18 -12.30 9.96
CA ASP A 77 5.74 -11.75 11.21
C ASP A 77 5.54 -10.23 11.26
N TYR A 78 5.77 -9.53 10.14
CA TYR A 78 5.52 -8.10 10.05
C TYR A 78 4.03 -7.76 10.15
N LEU A 79 3.16 -8.57 9.55
CA LEU A 79 1.71 -8.36 9.62
C LEU A 79 1.20 -8.45 11.06
N VAL A 80 1.72 -9.35 11.89
CA VAL A 80 1.31 -9.46 13.31
C VAL A 80 1.62 -8.18 14.08
N GLN A 81 2.68 -7.45 13.71
CA GLN A 81 3.09 -6.22 14.38
C GLN A 81 2.23 -4.99 14.01
N MET A 82 1.43 -5.05 12.94
CA MET A 82 0.63 -3.90 12.46
C MET A 82 -0.71 -3.76 13.19
N GLN A 83 -0.74 -3.10 14.34
CA GLN A 83 -1.88 -3.13 15.26
C GLN A 83 -3.10 -2.38 14.71
N ALA A 84 -2.95 -1.12 14.33
CA ALA A 84 -4.06 -0.26 13.97
C ALA A 84 -3.72 0.68 12.80
N TYR A 85 -4.77 1.24 12.19
CA TYR A 85 -4.68 2.32 11.23
C TYR A 85 -5.36 3.57 11.79
N ARG A 86 -4.58 4.60 12.09
CA ARG A 86 -5.06 5.79 12.82
C ARG A 86 -5.73 5.38 14.14
N TRP A 87 -7.03 5.62 14.27
CA TRP A 87 -7.86 5.24 15.42
C TRP A 87 -8.73 4.00 15.19
N LEU A 88 -8.61 3.38 14.02
CA LEU A 88 -9.39 2.22 13.58
C LEU A 88 -8.54 0.95 13.67
N THR A 89 -9.17 -0.17 13.99
CA THR A 89 -8.52 -1.48 13.86
C THR A 89 -8.58 -1.96 12.42
N PHE A 90 -7.56 -2.69 12.00
CA PHE A 90 -7.60 -3.36 10.71
C PHE A 90 -8.68 -4.44 10.66
N ASN A 91 -9.31 -4.57 9.51
CA ASN A 91 -10.04 -5.78 9.15
C ASN A 91 -9.01 -6.83 8.73
N GLN A 92 -9.09 -8.02 9.33
CA GLN A 92 -8.28 -9.14 8.89
C GLN A 92 -8.86 -9.69 7.58
N VAL A 93 -7.99 -9.95 6.62
CA VAL A 93 -8.35 -10.58 5.34
C VAL A 93 -7.67 -11.93 5.31
N ILE A 94 -8.47 -12.99 5.32
CA ILE A 94 -8.01 -14.37 5.11
C ILE A 94 -8.88 -14.94 3.98
N SER A 95 -8.23 -15.40 2.94
CA SER A 95 -8.84 -16.10 1.81
C SER A 95 -7.81 -17.02 1.17
N GLU A 96 -8.26 -17.92 0.30
CA GLU A 96 -7.39 -18.85 -0.45
C GLU A 96 -6.24 -18.17 -1.22
N LYS A 97 -6.33 -16.86 -1.47
CA LYS A 97 -5.35 -16.10 -2.25
C LYS A 97 -4.83 -14.85 -1.54
N LYS A 98 -5.18 -14.62 -0.28
CA LYS A 98 -4.78 -13.38 0.40
C LYS A 98 -4.85 -13.51 1.91
N ILE A 99 -3.71 -13.25 2.56
CA ILE A 99 -3.60 -13.08 4.00
C ILE A 99 -3.09 -11.66 4.26
N GLY A 100 -3.80 -10.87 5.06
CA GLY A 100 -3.36 -9.52 5.37
C GLY A 100 -4.33 -8.71 6.21
N ARG A 101 -4.10 -7.39 6.19
CA ARG A 101 -4.84 -6.36 6.91
C ARG A 101 -5.35 -5.32 5.92
N THR A 102 -6.60 -4.89 6.09
CA THR A 102 -7.19 -3.81 5.30
C THR A 102 -7.93 -2.84 6.20
N CYS A 103 -7.82 -1.54 5.94
CA CYS A 103 -8.66 -0.52 6.56
C CYS A 103 -9.44 0.20 5.45
N VAL A 104 -10.77 0.17 5.54
CA VAL A 104 -11.66 0.85 4.59
C VAL A 104 -11.93 2.25 5.11
N MET A 105 -11.43 3.24 4.38
CA MET A 105 -11.75 4.65 4.60
C MET A 105 -12.83 5.09 3.60
N ASP A 106 -13.35 6.29 3.78
CA ASP A 106 -14.38 6.87 2.89
C ASP A 106 -13.88 6.97 1.45
N GLU A 107 -12.63 7.40 1.28
CA GLU A 107 -12.04 7.74 -0.02
C GLU A 107 -11.09 6.68 -0.60
N TYR A 108 -10.53 5.81 0.24
CA TYR A 108 -9.55 4.81 -0.18
C TYR A 108 -9.53 3.62 0.77
N TRP A 109 -8.89 2.53 0.36
CA TRP A 109 -8.55 1.41 1.24
C TRP A 109 -7.04 1.37 1.44
N ALA A 110 -6.60 1.29 2.70
CA ALA A 110 -5.23 0.96 3.05
C ALA A 110 -5.11 -0.56 3.12
N LYS A 111 -4.27 -1.18 2.29
CA LYS A 111 -4.12 -2.63 2.18
C LYS A 111 -2.68 -3.01 2.47
N ILE A 112 -2.49 -4.01 3.32
CA ILE A 112 -1.17 -4.56 3.64
C ILE A 112 -1.32 -6.06 3.70
N TYR A 113 -0.61 -6.80 2.86
CA TYR A 113 -0.85 -8.24 2.77
C TYR A 113 0.35 -8.99 2.27
N PHE A 114 0.36 -10.26 2.64
CA PHE A 114 1.32 -11.24 2.18
C PHE A 114 1.05 -11.54 0.70
N LYS A 115 1.90 -10.98 -0.16
CA LYS A 115 1.73 -11.00 -1.61
C LYS A 115 2.31 -12.26 -2.24
N GLY A 116 3.37 -12.81 -1.64
CA GLY A 116 3.98 -14.06 -2.09
C GLY A 116 3.01 -15.24 -2.09
N PHE A 117 2.00 -15.23 -1.21
CA PHE A 117 0.92 -16.22 -1.20
C PHE A 117 0.16 -16.35 -2.53
N GLN A 118 0.17 -15.32 -3.39
CA GLN A 118 -0.54 -15.33 -4.67
C GLN A 118 0.22 -16.01 -5.81
N PHE A 119 1.55 -16.09 -5.74
CA PHE A 119 2.39 -16.47 -6.88
C PHE A 119 3.61 -17.29 -6.46
N GLY A 120 3.38 -18.42 -5.79
CA GLY A 120 4.44 -19.38 -5.47
C GLY A 120 4.99 -19.31 -4.05
N ASN A 121 4.24 -18.73 -3.11
CA ASN A 121 4.55 -18.73 -1.67
C ASN A 121 5.93 -18.16 -1.31
N ASN A 122 6.40 -17.10 -1.96
CA ASN A 122 7.58 -16.37 -1.48
C ASN A 122 7.27 -15.74 -0.11
N PRO A 123 7.73 -16.30 1.03
CA PRO A 123 7.30 -15.87 2.37
C PRO A 123 7.72 -14.44 2.69
N ASN A 124 8.72 -13.92 2.00
CA ASN A 124 9.30 -12.61 2.29
C ASN A 124 8.65 -11.46 1.52
N LEU A 125 7.65 -11.74 0.67
CA LEU A 125 7.04 -10.72 -0.18
C LEU A 125 5.80 -10.09 0.49
N LEU A 126 5.97 -8.90 1.04
CA LEU A 126 4.90 -8.07 1.60
C LEU A 126 4.52 -6.97 0.61
N ARG A 127 3.23 -6.64 0.55
CA ARG A 127 2.73 -5.54 -0.27
C ARG A 127 1.96 -4.54 0.53
N ILE A 128 2.21 -3.27 0.24
CA ILE A 128 1.53 -2.12 0.83
C ILE A 128 0.91 -1.31 -0.29
N GLU A 129 -0.41 -1.17 -0.28
CA GLU A 129 -1.21 -0.53 -1.34
C GLU A 129 -2.18 0.49 -0.76
N LYS A 130 -2.37 1.57 -1.52
CA LYS A 130 -3.47 2.52 -1.37
C LYS A 130 -4.40 2.38 -2.59
N SER A 131 -5.61 1.91 -2.34
CA SER A 131 -6.64 1.72 -3.36
C SER A 131 -7.63 2.87 -3.28
N VAL A 132 -7.48 3.86 -4.16
CA VAL A 132 -8.30 5.08 -4.18
C VAL A 132 -9.63 4.79 -4.85
N LYS A 133 -10.76 5.14 -4.21
CA LYS A 133 -12.10 4.87 -4.77
C LYS A 133 -12.46 5.83 -5.91
N THR A 134 -12.03 7.08 -5.81
CA THR A 134 -12.26 8.14 -6.81
C THR A 134 -11.03 9.03 -6.95
N MET A 135 -10.63 9.36 -8.17
CA MET A 135 -9.44 10.21 -8.40
C MET A 135 -9.55 11.59 -7.73
N GLN A 136 -10.76 12.11 -7.56
CA GLN A 136 -11.00 13.41 -6.93
C GLN A 136 -10.62 13.45 -5.45
N ALA A 137 -10.63 12.30 -4.75
CA ALA A 137 -10.15 12.23 -3.38
C ALA A 137 -8.65 12.54 -3.24
N VAL A 138 -7.89 12.42 -4.34
CA VAL A 138 -6.44 12.57 -4.34
C VAL A 138 -5.98 13.79 -5.14
N PHE A 139 -6.62 14.07 -6.28
CA PHE A 139 -6.22 15.15 -7.21
C PHE A 139 -7.21 16.31 -7.29
N LYS A 140 -8.36 16.25 -6.59
CA LYS A 140 -9.45 17.25 -6.57
C LYS A 140 -10.02 17.65 -7.95
N THR A 141 -9.55 17.02 -9.03
CA THR A 141 -9.85 17.32 -10.42
C THR A 141 -9.98 16.02 -11.21
N HIS A 142 -10.45 16.12 -12.45
CA HIS A 142 -10.43 14.98 -13.36
C HIS A 142 -9.01 14.67 -13.79
N VAL A 143 -8.65 13.39 -13.72
CA VAL A 143 -7.35 12.89 -14.17
C VAL A 143 -7.57 12.03 -15.40
N TYR A 144 -6.78 12.27 -16.43
CA TYR A 144 -6.72 11.50 -17.66
C TYR A 144 -5.50 10.59 -17.66
N LEU A 145 -5.53 9.55 -18.48
CA LEU A 145 -4.46 8.55 -18.52
C LEU A 145 -3.10 9.19 -18.89
N THR A 146 -3.12 10.24 -19.72
CA THR A 146 -1.93 11.02 -20.07
C THR A 146 -1.35 11.83 -18.91
N ASP A 147 -2.17 12.24 -17.94
CA ASP A 147 -1.68 12.96 -16.78
C ASP A 147 -0.82 12.05 -15.90
N LEU A 148 -1.12 10.74 -15.89
CA LEU A 148 -0.30 9.74 -15.20
C LEU A 148 1.08 9.53 -15.86
N ALA A 149 1.32 10.10 -17.04
CA ALA A 149 2.63 10.11 -17.67
C ALA A 149 3.54 11.26 -17.15
N ASP A 150 3.07 12.11 -16.23
CA ASP A 150 3.95 13.02 -15.51
C ASP A 150 4.56 12.30 -14.30
N LYS A 151 5.90 12.21 -14.24
CA LYS A 151 6.62 11.63 -13.09
C LYS A 151 6.23 12.28 -11.75
N LYS A 152 5.86 13.56 -11.74
CA LYS A 152 5.40 14.25 -10.52
C LYS A 152 4.14 13.60 -9.93
N VAL A 153 3.29 13.00 -10.76
CA VAL A 153 2.11 12.25 -10.30
C VAL A 153 2.53 10.98 -9.57
N TRP A 154 3.58 10.30 -10.02
CA TRP A 154 4.12 9.11 -9.36
C TRP A 154 4.78 9.46 -8.03
N GLU A 155 5.57 10.54 -7.98
CA GLU A 155 6.14 11.07 -6.73
C GLU A 155 5.03 11.44 -5.74
N TYR A 156 3.97 12.08 -6.22
CA TYR A 156 2.80 12.43 -5.41
C TYR A 156 2.08 11.19 -4.87
N CYS A 157 1.91 10.14 -5.68
CA CYS A 157 1.37 8.85 -5.24
C CYS A 157 2.29 8.17 -4.21
N GLY A 158 3.61 8.17 -4.43
CA GLY A 158 4.59 7.64 -3.49
C GLY A 158 4.55 8.36 -2.14
N ASN A 159 4.50 9.69 -2.15
CA ASN A 159 4.33 10.49 -0.93
C ASN A 159 2.98 10.22 -0.23
N ASN A 160 1.92 9.99 -1.00
CA ASN A 160 0.62 9.59 -0.46
C ASN A 160 0.66 8.20 0.19
N LEU A 161 1.43 7.27 -0.36
CA LEU A 161 1.65 5.94 0.19
C LEU A 161 2.46 6.00 1.49
N LEU A 162 3.51 6.82 1.53
CA LEU A 162 4.31 7.06 2.76
C LEU A 162 3.47 7.70 3.86
N LYS A 163 2.64 8.71 3.54
CA LYS A 163 1.70 9.31 4.51
C LYS A 163 0.68 8.29 5.02
N MET A 164 0.17 7.44 4.15
CA MET A 164 -0.70 6.33 4.56
C MET A 164 0.06 5.38 5.49
N PHE A 165 1.30 5.01 5.16
CA PHE A 165 2.12 4.14 6.01
C PHE A 165 2.39 4.75 7.39
N ASP A 166 2.64 6.07 7.45
CA ASP A 166 2.85 6.80 8.69
C ASP A 166 1.63 6.83 9.62
N ASP A 167 0.43 6.52 9.11
CA ASP A 167 -0.79 6.40 9.91
C ASP A 167 -0.96 5.01 10.56
N ILE A 168 -0.09 4.04 10.23
CA ILE A 168 -0.13 2.70 10.83
C ILE A 168 0.54 2.75 12.21
N LEU A 169 -0.12 2.16 13.20
CA LEU A 169 0.46 1.83 14.49
C LEU A 169 1.17 0.48 14.36
N ILE A 170 2.50 0.50 14.37
CA ILE A 170 3.35 -0.68 14.24
C ILE A 170 4.02 -0.92 15.58
N SER A 171 3.89 -2.12 16.11
CA SER A 171 4.61 -2.58 17.29
C SER A 171 6.04 -2.97 16.93
N ASP A 172 6.91 -2.99 17.95
CA ASP A 172 8.27 -3.51 17.82
C ASP A 172 8.48 -4.65 18.82
N VAL A 173 9.67 -5.24 18.80
CA VAL A 173 10.11 -6.19 19.82
C VAL A 173 10.81 -5.42 20.93
N PHE A 174 10.43 -5.71 22.17
CA PHE A 174 10.92 -5.02 23.36
C PHE A 174 11.56 -6.00 24.34
N VAL A 175 12.65 -5.60 24.98
CA VAL A 175 13.19 -6.27 26.17
C VAL A 175 12.42 -5.75 27.38
N ILE A 176 11.45 -6.54 27.86
CA ILE A 176 10.47 -6.10 28.86
C ILE A 176 11.13 -5.56 30.14
N ASP A 177 12.26 -6.12 30.58
CA ASP A 177 12.93 -5.69 31.81
C ASP A 177 13.57 -4.31 31.73
N GLN A 178 13.80 -3.80 30.52
CA GLN A 178 14.33 -2.44 30.29
C GLN A 178 13.24 -1.36 30.33
N LEU A 179 11.97 -1.75 30.37
CA LEU A 179 10.84 -0.84 30.40
C LEU A 179 10.42 -0.52 31.84
N SER A 180 10.15 0.76 32.12
CA SER A 180 9.48 1.17 33.36
C SER A 180 8.05 0.63 33.42
N LYS A 181 7.45 0.63 34.63
CA LYS A 181 6.04 0.21 34.82
C LYS A 181 5.08 0.97 33.91
N THR A 182 5.32 2.28 33.73
CA THR A 182 4.49 3.13 32.87
C THR A 182 4.65 2.77 31.40
N GLU A 183 5.88 2.53 30.93
CA GLU A 183 6.14 2.13 29.54
C GLU A 183 5.55 0.75 29.24
N LYS A 184 5.71 -0.23 30.14
CA LYS A 184 5.08 -1.56 30.03
C LYS A 184 3.56 -1.45 29.81
N ARG A 185 2.90 -0.58 30.59
CA ARG A 185 1.46 -0.34 30.44
C ARG A 185 1.13 0.25 29.07
N VAL A 186 1.87 1.27 28.61
CA VAL A 186 1.64 1.89 27.29
C VAL A 186 1.84 0.88 26.17
N VAL A 187 2.88 0.05 26.25
CA VAL A 187 3.15 -1.02 25.26
C VAL A 187 1.98 -2.00 25.21
N LEU A 188 1.48 -2.46 26.36
CA LEU A 188 0.34 -3.36 26.44
C LEU A 188 -0.93 -2.72 25.85
N GLU A 189 -1.23 -1.49 26.26
CA GLU A 189 -2.41 -0.72 25.81
C GLU A 189 -2.39 -0.47 24.29
N CYS A 190 -1.21 -0.26 23.68
CA CYS A 190 -1.08 0.02 22.25
C CYS A 190 -0.94 -1.25 21.39
N SER A 191 -0.43 -2.33 21.97
CA SER A 191 -0.25 -3.63 21.28
C SER A 191 -1.50 -4.50 21.34
N ASN A 192 -2.46 -4.17 22.20
CA ASN A 192 -3.73 -4.87 22.31
C ASN A 192 -4.84 -4.17 21.52
N ASN A 193 -5.23 -4.77 20.39
CA ASN A 193 -6.28 -4.22 19.52
C ASN A 193 -7.65 -4.07 20.19
N ALA A 194 -7.98 -4.91 21.18
CA ALA A 194 -9.25 -4.78 21.91
C ALA A 194 -9.25 -3.51 22.78
N GLN A 195 -8.19 -3.31 23.56
CA GLN A 195 -8.06 -2.11 24.40
C GLN A 195 -7.97 -0.83 23.57
N TRP A 196 -7.26 -0.89 22.44
CA TRP A 196 -7.15 0.26 21.54
C TRP A 196 -8.53 0.72 21.03
N LYS A 197 -9.47 -0.19 20.75
CA LYS A 197 -10.81 0.18 20.26
C LYS A 197 -11.55 1.09 21.23
N ASP A 198 -11.46 0.79 22.53
CA ASP A 198 -12.24 1.44 23.58
C ASP A 198 -11.72 2.83 23.98
N PHE A 199 -10.52 3.21 23.52
CA PHE A 199 -9.96 4.52 23.81
C PHE A 199 -10.64 5.66 23.04
N THR A 200 -10.84 6.78 23.75
CA THR A 200 -11.21 8.06 23.13
C THR A 200 -10.12 8.52 22.15
N LYS A 201 -10.49 9.37 21.18
CA LYS A 201 -9.55 9.93 20.21
C LYS A 201 -8.37 10.65 20.88
N GLN A 202 -8.63 11.37 21.97
CA GLN A 202 -7.59 12.05 22.75
C GLN A 202 -6.62 11.06 23.40
N LYS A 203 -7.16 10.02 24.06
CA LYS A 203 -6.34 8.98 24.69
C LYS A 203 -5.50 8.21 23.67
N LYS A 204 -6.06 7.87 22.51
CA LYS A 204 -5.32 7.26 21.37
C LYS A 204 -4.16 8.14 20.93
N SER A 205 -4.39 9.44 20.75
CA SER A 205 -3.33 10.39 20.34
C SER A 205 -2.20 10.48 21.37
N LEU A 206 -2.54 10.61 22.66
CA LEU A 206 -1.56 10.68 23.74
C LEU A 206 -0.76 9.38 23.86
N ASN A 207 -1.44 8.24 23.86
CA ASN A 207 -0.80 6.93 23.93
C ASN A 207 0.09 6.67 22.72
N ARG A 208 -0.34 7.05 21.52
CA ARG A 208 0.48 6.93 20.30
C ARG A 208 1.79 7.69 20.43
N LYS A 209 1.74 8.96 20.87
CA LYS A 209 2.95 9.77 21.06
C LYS A 209 3.91 9.15 22.09
N ALA A 210 3.37 8.67 23.21
CA ALA A 210 4.17 7.98 24.23
C ALA A 210 4.77 6.68 23.66
N TYR A 211 3.99 5.92 22.89
CA TYR A 211 4.42 4.66 22.30
C TYR A 211 5.50 4.85 21.23
N ASP A 212 5.36 5.85 20.36
CA ASP A 212 6.38 6.18 19.35
C ASP A 212 7.74 6.49 20.02
N LYS A 213 7.73 7.20 21.16
CA LYS A 213 8.95 7.46 21.95
C LYS A 213 9.53 6.18 22.56
N ILE A 214 8.68 5.26 23.03
CA ILE A 214 9.12 3.97 23.56
C ILE A 214 9.77 3.12 22.46
N ILE A 215 9.20 3.09 21.25
CA ILE A 215 9.81 2.40 20.09
C ILE A 215 11.17 3.00 19.75
N GLU A 216 11.27 4.33 19.73
CA GLU A 216 12.52 5.03 19.44
C GLU A 216 13.62 4.65 20.44
N ASN A 217 13.31 4.60 21.73
CA ASN A 217 14.27 4.30 22.78
C ASN A 217 14.58 2.80 22.94
N HIS A 218 13.55 1.94 22.86
CA HIS A 218 13.62 0.54 23.31
C HIS A 218 13.28 -0.50 22.23
N GLY A 219 12.78 -0.09 21.06
CA GLY A 219 12.43 -1.01 19.98
C GLY A 219 13.68 -1.68 19.40
N ALA A 220 13.78 -3.00 19.49
CA ALA A 220 14.97 -3.74 19.12
C ALA A 220 15.13 -3.94 17.60
N MET A 221 14.03 -4.15 16.87
CA MET A 221 14.07 -4.44 15.43
C MET A 221 13.85 -3.21 14.56
N LYS A 222 13.43 -2.08 15.14
CA LYS A 222 13.16 -0.81 14.46
C LYS A 222 12.25 -0.98 13.24
N ILE A 223 11.22 -1.84 13.37
CA ILE A 223 10.39 -2.37 12.27
C ILE A 223 9.85 -1.25 11.39
N ARG A 224 9.25 -0.24 12.01
CA ARG A 224 8.64 0.90 11.31
C ARG A 224 9.64 1.64 10.43
N SER A 225 10.83 1.93 10.97
CA SER A 225 11.86 2.67 10.23
C SER A 225 12.43 1.86 9.07
N ASN A 226 12.67 0.56 9.29
CA ASN A 226 13.16 -0.36 8.27
C ASN A 226 12.17 -0.50 7.11
N LEU A 227 10.89 -0.73 7.41
CA LEU A 227 9.85 -0.78 6.38
C LEU A 227 9.72 0.56 5.63
N LYS A 228 9.79 1.69 6.33
CA LYS A 228 9.71 3.02 5.69
C LYS A 228 10.87 3.26 4.73
N ALA A 229 12.08 2.82 5.09
CA ALA A 229 13.25 2.87 4.22
C ALA A 229 13.03 2.04 2.95
N LEU A 230 12.59 0.78 3.10
CA LEU A 230 12.28 -0.11 1.96
C LEU A 230 11.19 0.46 1.05
N ILE A 231 10.11 1.02 1.60
CA ILE A 231 9.06 1.68 0.81
C ILE A 231 9.65 2.86 0.01
N THR A 232 10.49 3.67 0.65
CA THR A 232 11.10 4.84 0.02
C THR A 232 12.04 4.43 -1.11
N GLU A 233 12.85 3.40 -0.90
CA GLU A 233 13.73 2.83 -1.92
C GLU A 233 12.94 2.28 -3.09
N GLN A 234 11.90 1.47 -2.83
CA GLN A 234 11.07 0.89 -3.87
C GLN A 234 10.35 1.95 -4.70
N ILE A 235 9.87 3.04 -4.07
CA ILE A 235 9.27 4.18 -4.79
C ILE A 235 10.29 4.81 -5.74
N LYS A 236 11.53 5.03 -5.28
CA LYS A 236 12.60 5.61 -6.12
C LYS A 236 12.92 4.69 -7.30
N GLU A 237 13.03 3.39 -7.06
CA GLU A 237 13.29 2.39 -8.10
C GLU A 237 12.18 2.39 -9.16
N ILE A 238 10.91 2.41 -8.74
CA ILE A 238 9.75 2.49 -9.65
C ILE A 238 9.79 3.74 -10.55
N ILE A 239 10.27 4.88 -10.05
CA ILE A 239 10.21 6.17 -10.76
C ILE A 239 11.44 6.39 -11.65
N ASN A 240 12.61 5.89 -11.23
CA ASN A 240 13.89 6.22 -11.86
C ASN A 240 14.40 5.17 -12.84
N THR A 241 13.81 3.98 -12.85
CA THR A 241 14.18 2.87 -13.74
C THR A 241 13.16 2.74 -14.87
#